data_AF-A0A6M1MFF0-F1
#
_entry.id   AF-A0A6M1MFF0-F1
#
_cell.length_a   1.000
_cell.length_b   1.000
_cell.length_c   1.000
_cell.angle_alpha   90.00
_cell.angle_beta   90.00
_cell.angle_gamma   90.00
#
_symmetry.space_group_name_H-M   'P 1'
#
loop_
_entity.id
_entity.type
_entity.pdbx_description
1 polymer ?
#
loop_
_entity_poly.entity_id
_entity_poly.type
_entity_poly.pdbx_seq_one_letter_code
_entity_poly.pdbx_strand_id
1 'polypeptide(L)'
;MSAFGTETAIISLGVSCQTAWQIDRHVDLLSDLLGEPLVKATGPFDWLIMPPASFAGWMAAGGLFPDHPGEIVVHPNFYWPRHNLHFWHEFTRDDVVALDETFAQTKTKFAYLLDRFSGLKTFRRCLIFVSNTQSNLDEVVRVSPTMNFHFGREAMAALTQAVQDTIGPAGEVHFVTDRDGTGADPDPAYRIHRLDHDNPHVLGDDAAWAAVFRAAIRPRTASAREAA
;
A
#
# COMPACT_ATOMS: atom_id res chain seq x y z
N MET A 1 -9.02 2.31 0.49
CA MET A 1 -9.56 2.52 -0.86
C MET A 1 -8.45 2.97 -1.78
N SER A 2 -8.53 2.53 -3.02
CA SER A 2 -7.78 3.08 -4.15
C SER A 2 -8.74 3.94 -5.00
N ALA A 3 -8.24 4.68 -5.97
CA ALA A 3 -9.04 5.55 -6.83
C ALA A 3 -8.62 5.45 -8.30
N PHE A 4 -9.58 5.49 -9.22
CA PHE A 4 -9.35 5.20 -10.64
C PHE A 4 -9.98 6.28 -11.50
N GLY A 5 -9.17 6.90 -12.34
CA GLY A 5 -9.60 7.82 -13.39
C GLY A 5 -9.66 7.14 -14.76
N THR A 6 -9.63 7.96 -15.80
CA THR A 6 -9.53 7.50 -17.19
C THR A 6 -8.09 7.17 -17.59
N GLU A 7 -7.14 7.98 -17.13
CA GLU A 7 -5.72 7.87 -17.50
C GLU A 7 -4.83 7.52 -16.30
N THR A 8 -5.24 7.92 -15.10
CA THR A 8 -4.46 7.73 -13.86
C THR A 8 -5.15 6.79 -12.88
N ALA A 9 -4.39 5.91 -12.26
CA ALA A 9 -4.80 5.16 -11.07
C ALA A 9 -4.01 5.62 -9.83
N ILE A 10 -4.67 5.74 -8.68
CA ILE A 10 -4.08 6.03 -7.37
C ILE A 10 -4.29 4.81 -6.48
N ILE A 11 -3.20 4.17 -6.08
CA ILE A 11 -3.23 2.85 -5.45
C ILE A 11 -2.64 2.93 -4.05
N SER A 12 -3.38 2.37 -3.08
CA SER A 12 -2.83 2.03 -1.76
C SER A 12 -2.11 0.69 -1.85
N LEU A 13 -0.82 0.66 -1.48
CA LEU A 13 -0.11 -0.60 -1.28
C LEU A 13 -0.15 -0.96 0.22
N GLY A 14 -0.55 -2.19 0.52
CA GLY A 14 -0.94 -2.70 1.83
C GLY A 14 0.18 -2.88 2.85
N VAL A 15 1.02 -1.85 3.00
CA VAL A 15 1.94 -1.71 4.12
C VAL A 15 1.20 -1.18 5.35
N SER A 16 0.15 -0.40 5.13
CA SER A 16 -0.78 0.04 6.17
C SER A 16 -2.16 0.34 5.58
N CYS A 17 -3.21 0.21 6.39
CA CYS A 17 -4.57 0.59 5.99
C CYS A 17 -4.73 2.12 5.90
N GLN A 18 -3.84 2.89 6.55
CA GLN A 18 -3.87 4.35 6.57
C GLN A 18 -3.85 4.96 5.16
N THR A 19 -3.00 4.46 4.26
CA THR A 19 -2.92 4.99 2.89
C THR A 19 -4.26 4.86 2.17
N ALA A 20 -4.92 3.72 2.34
CA ALA A 20 -6.22 3.43 1.79
C ALA A 20 -7.30 4.37 2.32
N TRP A 21 -7.27 4.71 3.61
CA TRP A 21 -8.15 5.71 4.21
C TRP A 21 -7.89 7.11 3.66
N GLN A 22 -6.63 7.48 3.51
CA GLN A 22 -6.24 8.82 3.08
C GLN A 22 -6.56 9.09 1.61
N ILE A 23 -6.43 8.09 0.73
CA ILE A 23 -6.92 8.18 -0.65
C ILE A 23 -8.44 8.33 -0.67
N ASP A 24 -9.18 7.59 0.18
CA ASP A 24 -10.65 7.70 0.24
C ASP A 24 -11.12 9.12 0.59
N ARG A 25 -10.48 9.72 1.59
CA ARG A 25 -10.83 11.07 2.08
C ARG A 25 -10.46 12.18 1.10
N HIS A 26 -9.44 11.96 0.28
CA HIS A 26 -8.88 12.98 -0.61
C HIS A 26 -9.17 12.75 -2.10
N VAL A 27 -10.13 11.88 -2.45
CA VAL A 27 -10.42 11.59 -3.87
C VAL A 27 -10.79 12.85 -4.67
N ASP A 28 -11.51 13.80 -4.08
CA ASP A 28 -11.90 15.05 -4.73
C ASP A 28 -10.67 15.93 -4.98
N LEU A 29 -9.81 16.08 -3.97
CA LEU A 29 -8.53 16.78 -4.10
C LEU A 29 -7.64 16.14 -5.19
N LEU A 30 -7.56 14.81 -5.20
CA LEU A 30 -6.76 14.07 -6.18
C LEU A 30 -7.32 14.27 -7.60
N SER A 31 -8.65 14.29 -7.74
CA SER A 31 -9.32 14.57 -9.01
C SER A 31 -8.99 15.97 -9.53
N ASP A 32 -9.09 16.97 -8.65
CA ASP A 32 -8.74 18.37 -8.98
C ASP A 32 -7.28 18.53 -9.40
N LEU A 33 -6.36 17.85 -8.69
CA LEU A 33 -4.93 17.93 -8.97
C LEU A 33 -4.53 17.26 -10.29
N LEU A 34 -5.23 16.20 -10.68
CA LEU A 34 -4.97 15.48 -11.94
C LEU A 34 -5.72 16.08 -13.13
N GLY A 35 -6.76 16.88 -12.88
CA GLY A 35 -7.64 17.40 -13.93
C GLY A 35 -8.52 16.32 -14.56
N GLU A 36 -8.77 15.22 -13.85
CA GLU A 36 -9.69 14.15 -14.27
C GLU A 36 -10.51 13.64 -13.07
N PRO A 37 -11.77 13.22 -13.27
CA PRO A 37 -12.57 12.65 -12.19
C PRO A 37 -12.02 11.27 -11.79
N LEU A 38 -11.75 11.08 -10.50
CA LEU A 38 -11.41 9.78 -9.94
C LEU A 38 -12.62 9.15 -9.25
N VAL A 39 -12.79 7.84 -9.43
CA VAL A 39 -13.80 7.03 -8.76
C VAL A 39 -13.14 6.14 -7.72
N LYS A 40 -13.65 6.17 -6.49
CA LYS A 40 -13.23 5.28 -5.40
C LYS A 40 -13.52 3.84 -5.78
N ALA A 41 -12.55 2.95 -5.59
CA ALA A 41 -12.78 1.52 -5.70
C ALA A 41 -11.86 0.74 -4.75
N THR A 42 -12.28 -0.46 -4.37
CA THR A 42 -11.45 -1.35 -3.56
C THR A 42 -10.25 -1.79 -4.38
N GLY A 43 -9.06 -1.54 -3.85
CA GLY A 43 -7.80 -2.05 -4.34
C GLY A 43 -7.43 -3.39 -3.70
N PRO A 44 -6.52 -4.16 -4.33
CA PRO A 44 -6.05 -5.46 -3.84
C PRO A 44 -5.40 -5.44 -2.46
N PHE A 45 -4.85 -4.31 -2.05
CA PHE A 45 -4.02 -4.22 -0.86
C PHE A 45 -4.55 -3.23 0.17
N ASP A 46 -5.72 -2.64 -0.05
CA ASP A 46 -6.29 -1.62 0.84
C ASP A 46 -6.41 -2.10 2.30
N TRP A 47 -6.63 -3.40 2.49
CA TRP A 47 -6.86 -4.03 3.80
C TRP A 47 -5.79 -5.05 4.18
N LEU A 48 -4.67 -5.03 3.47
CA LEU A 48 -3.50 -5.81 3.84
C LEU A 48 -2.55 -4.96 4.68
N ILE A 49 -1.87 -5.62 5.61
CA ILE A 49 -0.72 -5.05 6.32
C ILE A 49 0.45 -6.01 6.15
N MET A 50 1.47 -5.57 5.42
CA MET A 50 2.69 -6.34 5.18
C MET A 50 3.92 -5.44 5.05
N PRO A 51 5.11 -5.90 5.46
CA PRO A 51 6.36 -5.24 5.15
C PRO A 51 6.58 -4.99 3.65
N PRO A 52 7.35 -3.95 3.27
CA PRO A 52 7.73 -3.72 1.87
C PRO A 52 8.41 -4.94 1.22
N ALA A 53 9.31 -5.60 1.96
CA ALA A 53 10.00 -6.80 1.50
C ALA A 53 9.04 -8.00 1.33
N SER A 54 8.02 -8.12 2.20
CA SER A 54 6.98 -9.14 2.08
C SER A 54 6.20 -8.98 0.78
N PHE A 55 5.84 -7.74 0.42
CA PHE A 55 5.17 -7.45 -0.85
C PHE A 55 5.99 -7.95 -2.04
N ALA A 56 7.27 -7.58 -2.10
CA ALA A 56 8.15 -7.99 -3.19
C ALA A 56 8.26 -9.52 -3.30
N GLY A 57 8.48 -10.20 -2.16
CA GLY A 57 8.54 -11.66 -2.12
C GLY A 57 7.22 -12.33 -2.52
N TRP A 58 6.09 -11.76 -2.11
CA TRP A 58 4.76 -12.28 -2.46
C TRP A 58 4.46 -12.13 -3.95
N MET A 59 4.73 -10.96 -4.54
CA MET A 59 4.57 -10.74 -5.97
C MET A 59 5.51 -11.64 -6.80
N ALA A 60 6.76 -11.82 -6.36
CA ALA A 60 7.71 -12.74 -7.00
C ALA A 60 7.24 -14.21 -6.96
N ALA A 61 6.45 -14.59 -5.94
CA ALA A 61 5.81 -15.89 -5.84
C ALA A 61 4.49 -16.00 -6.64
N GLY A 62 4.17 -15.00 -7.47
CA GLY A 62 2.97 -14.97 -8.32
C GLY A 62 1.75 -14.32 -7.67
N GLY A 63 1.89 -13.66 -6.51
CA GLY A 63 0.78 -12.97 -5.85
C GLY A 63 -0.35 -13.92 -5.44
N LEU A 64 -0.05 -15.17 -5.10
CA LEU A 64 -1.07 -16.19 -4.86
C LEU A 64 -1.81 -15.97 -3.54
N PHE A 65 -3.07 -16.40 -3.48
CA PHE A 65 -3.84 -16.47 -2.22
C PHE A 65 -3.61 -17.84 -1.56
N PRO A 66 -3.75 -17.98 -0.23
CA PRO A 66 -3.61 -19.29 0.42
C PRO A 66 -4.53 -20.35 -0.20
N ASP A 67 -4.09 -21.61 -0.18
CA ASP A 67 -4.82 -22.75 -0.70
C ASP A 67 -5.83 -23.30 0.28
N HIS A 68 -5.55 -23.20 1.57
CA HIS A 68 -6.43 -23.69 2.63
C HIS A 68 -6.50 -22.72 3.82
N PRO A 69 -7.66 -22.58 4.51
CA PRO A 69 -7.79 -21.70 5.68
C PRO A 69 -6.79 -22.01 6.80
N GLY A 70 -6.37 -23.27 6.93
CA GLY A 70 -5.34 -23.70 7.88
C GLY A 70 -3.94 -23.10 7.66
N GLU A 71 -3.70 -22.37 6.56
CA GLU A 71 -2.49 -21.56 6.39
C GLU A 71 -2.58 -20.21 7.11
N ILE A 72 -3.77 -19.80 7.53
CA ILE A 72 -4.03 -18.55 8.23
C ILE A 72 -3.99 -18.80 9.73
N VAL A 73 -3.15 -18.04 10.41
CA VAL A 73 -3.08 -18.01 11.87
C VAL A 73 -4.00 -16.92 12.37
N VAL A 74 -4.94 -17.30 13.24
CA VAL A 74 -5.84 -16.35 13.91
C VAL A 74 -5.16 -15.83 15.18
N HIS A 75 -4.65 -14.61 15.10
CA HIS A 75 -4.37 -13.75 16.26
C HIS A 75 -5.50 -12.70 16.32
N PRO A 76 -5.48 -11.55 17.03
CA PRO A 76 -6.66 -10.66 16.98
C PRO A 76 -7.01 -10.22 15.54
N ASN A 77 -6.11 -10.43 14.57
CA ASN A 77 -6.34 -10.39 13.13
C ASN A 77 -5.81 -11.68 12.43
N PHE A 78 -5.96 -11.76 11.11
CA PHE A 78 -5.68 -12.95 10.31
C PHE A 78 -4.31 -12.86 9.63
N TYR A 79 -3.35 -13.63 10.12
CA TYR A 79 -1.97 -13.62 9.66
C TYR A 79 -1.67 -14.78 8.71
N TRP A 80 -1.00 -14.52 7.58
CA TRP A 80 -0.46 -15.56 6.70
C TRP A 80 1.07 -15.61 6.81
N PRO A 81 1.64 -16.59 7.55
CA PRO A 81 3.07 -16.64 7.82
C PRO A 81 3.93 -16.78 6.58
N ARG A 82 3.45 -17.51 5.57
CA ARG A 82 4.21 -17.84 4.34
C ARG A 82 4.72 -16.61 3.61
N HIS A 83 3.91 -15.55 3.57
CA HIS A 83 4.24 -14.29 2.92
C HIS A 83 4.31 -13.13 3.89
N ASN A 84 4.26 -13.41 5.20
CA ASN A 84 4.39 -12.42 6.27
C ASN A 84 3.47 -11.20 6.01
N LEU A 85 2.16 -11.45 5.92
CA LEU A 85 1.11 -10.46 5.69
C LEU A 85 -0.13 -10.72 6.55
N HIS A 86 -0.85 -9.66 6.92
CA HIS A 86 -2.16 -9.73 7.59
C HIS A 86 -3.30 -9.37 6.64
N PHE A 87 -4.40 -10.10 6.75
CA PHE A 87 -5.71 -9.77 6.19
C PHE A 87 -6.56 -9.06 7.26
N TRP A 88 -6.32 -7.76 7.45
CA TRP A 88 -6.72 -7.05 8.69
C TRP A 88 -8.24 -6.95 8.91
N HIS A 89 -9.03 -6.91 7.84
CA HIS A 89 -10.49 -6.78 7.90
C HIS A 89 -11.23 -7.91 7.18
N GLU A 90 -10.55 -9.00 6.88
CA GLU A 90 -11.17 -10.14 6.20
C GLU A 90 -11.61 -11.20 7.20
N PHE A 91 -12.27 -12.23 6.70
CA PHE A 91 -12.59 -13.44 7.47
C PHE A 91 -13.50 -13.23 8.68
N THR A 92 -14.30 -12.16 8.68
CA THR A 92 -15.33 -11.89 9.67
C THR A 92 -16.73 -11.91 9.05
N ARG A 93 -17.73 -12.26 9.86
CA ARG A 93 -19.16 -12.11 9.57
C ARG A 93 -19.82 -11.56 10.82
N ASP A 94 -20.55 -10.45 10.69
CA ASP A 94 -21.20 -9.76 11.81
C ASP A 94 -20.22 -9.48 12.97
N ASP A 95 -19.00 -9.04 12.63
CA ASP A 95 -17.88 -8.77 13.55
C ASP A 95 -17.36 -9.98 14.34
N VAL A 96 -17.72 -11.20 13.93
CA VAL A 96 -17.23 -12.46 14.51
C VAL A 96 -16.29 -13.17 13.54
N VAL A 97 -15.25 -13.83 14.07
CA VAL A 97 -14.33 -14.68 13.29
C VAL A 97 -15.11 -15.78 12.57
N ALA A 98 -15.01 -15.81 11.24
CA ALA A 98 -15.72 -16.72 10.34
C ALA A 98 -14.81 -17.22 9.20
N LEU A 99 -13.56 -17.55 9.52
CA LEU A 99 -12.52 -17.92 8.56
C LEU A 99 -12.97 -19.00 7.58
N ASP A 100 -13.38 -20.16 8.06
CA ASP A 100 -13.75 -21.29 7.19
C ASP A 100 -14.95 -20.95 6.27
N GLU A 101 -15.93 -20.21 6.78
CA GLU A 101 -17.15 -19.84 6.03
C GLU A 101 -16.87 -18.83 4.92
N THR A 102 -15.96 -17.88 5.17
CA THR A 102 -15.68 -16.75 4.28
C THR A 102 -14.48 -17.00 3.37
N PHE A 103 -13.65 -18.01 3.66
CA PHE A 103 -12.38 -18.25 2.98
C PHE A 103 -12.49 -18.31 1.45
N ALA A 104 -13.43 -19.11 0.94
CA ALA A 104 -13.63 -19.26 -0.50
C ALA A 104 -14.04 -17.93 -1.16
N GLN A 105 -14.92 -17.17 -0.52
CA GLN A 105 -15.36 -15.86 -1.00
C GLN A 105 -14.20 -14.86 -1.00
N THR A 106 -13.41 -14.82 0.07
CA THR A 106 -12.22 -13.96 0.18
C THR A 106 -11.17 -14.35 -0.87
N LYS A 107 -10.93 -15.65 -1.10
CA LYS A 107 -10.03 -16.12 -2.17
C LYS A 107 -10.46 -15.62 -3.56
N THR A 108 -11.75 -15.74 -3.89
CA THR A 108 -12.29 -15.21 -5.17
C THR A 108 -12.14 -13.70 -5.26
N LYS A 109 -12.45 -12.97 -4.17
CA LYS A 109 -12.28 -11.51 -4.09
C LYS A 109 -10.82 -11.11 -4.36
N PHE A 110 -9.85 -11.75 -3.71
CA PHE A 110 -8.44 -11.43 -3.91
C PHE A 110 -7.95 -11.77 -5.31
N ALA A 111 -8.35 -12.91 -5.87
CA ALA A 111 -8.02 -13.26 -7.26
C ALA A 111 -8.48 -12.17 -8.25
N TYR A 112 -9.72 -11.67 -8.09
CA TYR A 112 -10.25 -10.56 -8.88
C TYR A 112 -9.44 -9.27 -8.68
N LEU A 113 -9.10 -8.92 -7.45
CA LEU A 113 -8.38 -7.69 -7.16
C LEU A 113 -6.91 -7.74 -7.67
N LEU A 114 -6.27 -8.90 -7.62
CA LEU A 114 -4.92 -9.11 -8.14
C LEU A 114 -4.90 -9.06 -9.67
N ASP A 115 -5.89 -9.63 -10.35
CA ASP A 115 -6.05 -9.48 -11.80
C ASP A 115 -6.21 -8.00 -12.20
N ARG A 116 -7.03 -7.26 -11.45
CA ARG A 116 -7.13 -5.80 -11.60
C ARG A 116 -5.81 -5.07 -11.38
N PHE A 117 -5.01 -5.51 -10.41
CA PHE A 117 -3.70 -4.92 -10.15
C PHE A 117 -2.74 -5.13 -11.32
N SER A 118 -2.70 -6.33 -11.89
CA SER A 118 -1.93 -6.60 -13.11
C SER A 118 -2.46 -5.83 -14.32
N GLY A 119 -3.77 -5.53 -14.35
CA GLY A 119 -4.40 -4.66 -15.34
C GLY A 119 -3.96 -3.20 -15.28
N LEU A 120 -3.36 -2.74 -14.18
CA LEU A 120 -2.93 -1.34 -14.02
C LEU A 120 -1.93 -0.87 -15.07
N LYS A 121 -1.19 -1.79 -15.71
CA LYS A 121 -0.27 -1.48 -16.82
C LYS A 121 -0.94 -0.80 -18.03
N THR A 122 -2.27 -0.83 -18.12
CA THR A 122 -3.01 -0.16 -19.20
C THR A 122 -3.23 1.33 -18.94
N PHE A 123 -3.05 1.79 -17.69
CA PHE A 123 -3.15 3.20 -17.35
C PHE A 123 -1.89 3.93 -17.81
N ARG A 124 -2.03 5.22 -18.08
CA ARG A 124 -0.91 6.10 -18.43
C ARG A 124 0.01 6.35 -17.23
N ARG A 125 -0.58 6.52 -16.04
CA ARG A 125 0.14 6.65 -14.76
C ARG A 125 -0.55 5.84 -13.67
N CYS A 126 0.24 5.21 -12.82
CA CYS A 126 -0.20 4.57 -11.59
C CYS A 126 0.60 5.13 -10.43
N LEU A 127 0.01 5.99 -9.60
CA LEU A 127 0.65 6.50 -8.40
C LEU A 127 0.37 5.53 -7.25
N ILE A 128 1.42 4.85 -6.80
CA ILE A 128 1.36 3.83 -5.76
C ILE A 128 1.92 4.42 -4.49
N PHE A 129 1.06 4.58 -3.49
CA PHE A 129 1.45 5.10 -2.19
C PHE A 129 1.68 3.95 -1.21
N VAL A 130 2.76 4.07 -0.45
CA VAL A 130 3.19 3.10 0.56
C VAL A 130 3.52 3.88 1.82
N SER A 131 2.92 3.53 2.96
CA SER A 131 3.17 4.26 4.20
C SER A 131 3.39 3.37 5.40
N ASN A 132 4.37 3.75 6.23
CA ASN A 132 4.68 3.15 7.51
C ASN A 132 4.37 4.08 8.70
N THR A 133 3.51 5.09 8.51
CA THR A 133 3.17 6.09 9.55
C THR A 133 1.89 5.76 10.33
N GLN A 134 1.34 4.56 10.16
CA GLN A 134 0.19 4.10 10.93
C GLN A 134 0.63 3.81 12.37
N SER A 135 0.03 4.53 13.35
CA SER A 135 0.55 4.57 14.72
C SER A 135 0.48 3.25 15.50
N ASN A 136 -0.27 2.26 15.02
CA ASN A 136 -0.35 0.93 15.66
C ASN A 136 0.46 -0.17 14.95
N LEU A 137 1.39 0.17 14.05
CA LEU A 137 2.27 -0.83 13.42
C LEU A 137 3.14 -1.58 14.44
N ASP A 138 3.55 -0.95 15.55
CA ASP A 138 4.25 -1.63 16.64
C ASP A 138 3.41 -2.74 17.29
N GLU A 139 2.08 -2.59 17.31
CA GLU A 139 1.19 -3.63 17.78
C GLU A 139 1.17 -4.82 16.82
N VAL A 140 1.22 -4.54 15.51
CA VAL A 140 1.35 -5.57 14.45
C VAL A 140 2.66 -6.33 14.61
N VAL A 141 3.78 -5.62 14.83
CA VAL A 141 5.10 -6.24 15.05
C VAL A 141 5.09 -7.09 16.33
N ARG A 142 4.45 -6.64 17.41
CA ARG A 142 4.35 -7.43 18.65
C ARG A 142 3.64 -8.77 18.46
N VAL A 143 2.61 -8.84 17.60
CA VAL A 143 1.90 -10.11 17.30
C VAL A 143 2.52 -10.88 16.13
N SER A 144 3.37 -10.24 15.33
CA SER A 144 4.07 -10.83 14.18
C SER A 144 5.50 -10.28 14.09
N PRO A 145 6.44 -10.76 14.94
CA PRO A 145 7.75 -10.14 15.14
C PRO A 145 8.67 -10.13 13.92
N THR A 146 8.36 -10.92 12.90
CA THR A 146 9.07 -10.96 11.62
C THR A 146 8.73 -9.78 10.71
N MET A 147 7.74 -8.96 11.06
CA MET A 147 7.37 -7.80 10.26
C MET A 147 8.32 -6.63 10.50
N ASN A 148 8.92 -6.13 9.42
CA ASN A 148 9.74 -4.92 9.44
C ASN A 148 9.16 -3.87 8.48
N PHE A 149 8.57 -2.82 9.04
CA PHE A 149 7.97 -1.72 8.28
C PHE A 149 8.94 -0.58 7.94
N HIS A 150 10.22 -0.70 8.30
CA HIS A 150 11.24 0.26 7.91
C HIS A 150 11.43 0.28 6.38
N PHE A 151 11.41 1.47 5.79
CA PHE A 151 11.76 1.67 4.39
C PHE A 151 13.28 1.71 4.22
N GLY A 152 13.93 0.58 4.48
CA GLY A 152 15.34 0.39 4.18
C GLY A 152 15.60 0.38 2.68
N ARG A 153 16.81 0.76 2.25
CA ARG A 153 17.18 0.86 0.82
C ARG A 153 16.85 -0.41 0.02
N GLU A 154 17.23 -1.57 0.54
CA GLU A 154 16.97 -2.86 -0.11
C GLU A 154 15.47 -3.17 -0.21
N ALA A 155 14.70 -2.86 0.84
CA ALA A 155 13.27 -3.09 0.89
C ALA A 155 12.52 -2.17 -0.09
N MET A 156 12.92 -0.89 -0.17
CA MET A 156 12.40 0.06 -1.17
C MET A 156 12.73 -0.38 -2.59
N ALA A 157 13.95 -0.86 -2.83
CA ALA A 157 14.37 -1.37 -4.13
C ALA A 157 13.56 -2.60 -4.55
N ALA A 158 13.41 -3.58 -3.67
CA ALA A 158 12.67 -4.81 -3.94
C ALA A 158 11.19 -4.53 -4.23
N LEU A 159 10.55 -3.66 -3.44
CA LEU A 159 9.16 -3.26 -3.67
C LEU A 159 9.00 -2.52 -4.99
N THR A 160 9.89 -1.55 -5.26
CA THR A 160 9.85 -0.79 -6.50
C THR A 160 10.04 -1.69 -7.72
N GLN A 161 10.98 -2.65 -7.64
CA GLN A 161 11.19 -3.64 -8.70
C GLN A 161 9.94 -4.51 -8.90
N ALA A 162 9.33 -5.01 -7.83
CA ALA A 162 8.10 -5.82 -7.94
C ALA A 162 6.94 -5.03 -8.59
N VAL A 163 6.84 -3.73 -8.30
CA VAL A 163 5.91 -2.84 -8.99
C VAL A 163 6.26 -2.71 -10.47
N GLN A 164 7.53 -2.50 -10.82
CA GLN A 164 7.96 -2.41 -12.22
C GLN A 164 7.72 -3.71 -12.99
N ASP A 165 7.98 -4.87 -12.39
CA ASP A 165 7.75 -6.16 -13.02
C ASP A 165 6.26 -6.42 -13.27
N THR A 166 5.38 -5.88 -12.42
CA THR A 166 3.93 -6.11 -12.50
C THR A 166 3.20 -5.08 -13.38
N ILE A 167 3.53 -3.80 -13.23
CA ILE A 167 2.79 -2.66 -13.80
C ILE A 167 3.61 -1.99 -14.92
N GLY A 168 4.92 -2.21 -14.96
CA GLY A 168 5.81 -1.59 -15.93
C GLY A 168 5.99 -0.10 -15.69
N PRO A 169 6.30 0.68 -16.75
CA PRO A 169 6.72 2.08 -16.63
C PRO A 169 5.62 3.02 -16.13
N ALA A 170 4.36 2.58 -16.10
CA ALA A 170 3.25 3.34 -15.53
C ALA A 170 3.34 3.43 -14.00
N GLY A 171 4.00 2.48 -13.33
CA GLY A 171 4.10 2.41 -11.88
C GLY A 171 5.08 3.44 -11.30
N GLU A 172 4.57 4.37 -10.50
CA GLU A 172 5.35 5.34 -9.73
C GLU A 172 5.14 5.08 -8.24
N VAL A 173 6.20 4.71 -7.52
CA VAL A 173 6.12 4.43 -6.07
C VAL A 173 6.45 5.69 -5.26
N HIS A 174 5.59 5.98 -4.29
CA HIS A 174 5.70 7.08 -3.34
C HIS A 174 5.71 6.51 -1.91
N PHE A 175 6.84 6.65 -1.23
CA PHE A 175 7.01 6.23 0.16
C PHE A 175 6.66 7.39 1.08
N VAL A 176 5.80 7.16 2.06
CA VAL A 176 5.35 8.16 3.03
C VAL A 176 5.76 7.72 4.43
N THR A 177 6.70 8.45 5.02
CA THR A 177 7.31 8.13 6.33
C THR A 177 7.16 9.26 7.32
N ASP A 178 7.49 8.95 8.58
CA ASP A 178 7.56 9.88 9.69
C ASP A 178 8.53 11.05 9.46
N ARG A 179 8.37 12.09 10.29
CA ARG A 179 9.11 13.35 10.23
C ARG A 179 10.62 13.15 10.34
N ASP A 180 11.02 12.35 11.31
CA ASP A 180 12.43 12.19 11.69
C ASP A 180 13.20 11.36 10.65
N GLY A 181 12.50 10.79 9.66
CA GLY A 181 13.09 9.90 8.66
C GLY A 181 13.61 8.61 9.28
N THR A 182 13.26 8.33 10.53
CA THR A 182 13.63 7.10 11.24
C THR A 182 12.99 5.89 10.60
N GLY A 183 11.83 6.06 9.95
CA GLY A 183 11.16 5.01 9.19
C GLY A 183 11.69 4.82 7.77
N ALA A 184 12.69 5.57 7.29
CA ALA A 184 13.21 5.40 5.92
C ALA A 184 14.69 5.79 5.75
N ASP A 185 15.45 4.94 5.06
CA ASP A 185 16.80 5.32 4.64
C ASP A 185 16.73 6.44 3.59
N PRO A 186 17.50 7.53 3.72
CA PRO A 186 17.53 8.57 2.71
C PRO A 186 18.11 8.03 1.40
N ASP A 187 17.36 8.18 0.30
CA ASP A 187 17.80 7.77 -1.02
C ASP A 187 17.17 8.66 -2.11
N PRO A 188 17.98 9.44 -2.86
CA PRO A 188 17.47 10.32 -3.91
C PRO A 188 16.85 9.58 -5.11
N ALA A 189 17.05 8.26 -5.22
CA ALA A 189 16.41 7.44 -6.26
C ALA A 189 14.89 7.30 -6.04
N TYR A 190 14.42 7.36 -4.79
CA TYR A 190 13.03 7.13 -4.42
C TYR A 190 12.28 8.41 -4.05
N ARG A 191 10.97 8.42 -4.30
CA ARG A 191 10.09 9.52 -3.89
C ARG A 191 9.65 9.31 -2.44
N ILE A 192 10.44 9.84 -1.51
CA ILE A 192 10.15 9.79 -0.08
C ILE A 192 9.49 11.10 0.35
N HIS A 193 8.30 11.00 0.91
CA HIS A 193 7.53 12.10 1.50
C HIS A 193 7.57 11.94 3.01
N ARG A 194 7.98 12.99 3.71
CA ARG A 194 8.03 13.00 5.18
C ARG A 194 6.86 13.82 5.69
N LEU A 195 6.15 13.31 6.68
CA LEU A 195 5.12 14.08 7.37
C LEU A 195 5.81 15.10 8.29
N ASP A 196 5.36 16.35 8.32
CA ASP A 196 6.04 17.43 9.05
C ASP A 196 5.81 17.39 10.58
N HIS A 197 5.01 16.45 11.07
CA HIS A 197 4.70 16.28 12.47
C HIS A 197 4.50 14.80 12.82
N ASP A 198 4.55 14.49 14.12
CA ASP A 198 4.21 13.16 14.61
C ASP A 198 2.77 12.83 14.26
N ASN A 199 2.53 11.64 13.74
CA ASN A 199 1.20 11.17 13.39
C ASN A 199 0.66 10.27 14.52
N PRO A 200 -0.09 10.81 15.49
CA PRO A 200 -0.61 10.00 16.59
C PRO A 200 -1.77 9.09 16.15
N HIS A 201 -2.32 9.29 14.97
CA HIS A 201 -3.57 8.67 14.55
C HIS A 201 -3.35 7.51 13.58
N VAL A 202 -4.04 6.39 13.85
CA VAL A 202 -4.06 5.22 12.96
C VAL A 202 -4.51 5.62 11.55
N LEU A 203 -5.44 6.58 11.45
CA LEU A 203 -5.98 7.07 10.18
C LEU A 203 -5.13 8.15 9.50
N GLY A 204 -4.11 8.69 10.15
CA GLY A 204 -3.30 9.76 9.60
C GLY A 204 -3.84 11.16 9.83
N ASP A 205 -3.03 12.14 9.42
CA ASP A 205 -3.40 13.55 9.40
C ASP A 205 -3.78 13.99 7.99
N ASP A 206 -5.02 14.46 7.85
CA ASP A 206 -5.58 14.82 6.55
C ASP A 206 -4.80 15.97 5.88
N ALA A 207 -4.33 16.96 6.64
CA ALA A 207 -3.60 18.09 6.09
C ALA A 207 -2.20 17.69 5.60
N ALA A 208 -1.50 16.84 6.36
CA ALA A 208 -0.20 16.31 5.98
C ALA A 208 -0.30 15.42 4.73
N TRP A 209 -1.30 14.54 4.67
CA TRP A 209 -1.54 13.70 3.48
C TRP A 209 -1.96 14.52 2.25
N ALA A 210 -2.76 15.57 2.42
CA ALA A 210 -3.05 16.50 1.33
C ALA A 210 -1.76 17.15 0.78
N ALA A 211 -0.80 17.51 1.64
CA ALA A 211 0.49 18.05 1.21
C ALA A 211 1.32 16.99 0.44
N VAL A 212 1.35 15.74 0.92
CA VAL A 212 1.97 14.60 0.23
C VAL A 212 1.39 14.44 -1.18
N PHE A 213 0.06 14.42 -1.33
CA PHE A 213 -0.58 14.27 -2.64
C PHE A 213 -0.25 15.42 -3.59
N ARG A 214 -0.24 16.66 -3.10
CA ARG A 214 0.15 17.84 -3.89
C ARG A 214 1.61 17.76 -4.35
N ALA A 215 2.51 17.28 -3.50
CA ALA A 215 3.92 17.08 -3.86
C ALA A 215 4.10 15.95 -4.87
N ALA A 216 3.39 14.83 -4.66
CA ALA A 216 3.47 13.62 -5.47
C ALA A 216 3.00 13.82 -6.92
N ILE A 217 1.92 14.57 -7.12
CA ILE A 217 1.30 14.75 -8.44
C ILE A 217 2.09 15.72 -9.32
N ARG A 218 2.91 16.61 -8.74
CA ARG A 218 3.76 17.53 -9.49
C ARG A 218 4.80 16.77 -10.35
N PRO A 219 5.03 17.17 -11.61
CA PRO A 219 6.11 16.60 -12.42
C PRO A 219 7.47 16.81 -11.76
N ARG A 220 8.39 15.82 -11.83
CA ARG A 220 9.81 16.08 -11.53
C ARG A 220 10.30 17.14 -12.51
N THR A 221 10.69 18.31 -12.00
CA THR A 221 11.48 19.24 -12.80
C THR A 221 12.76 18.54 -13.25
N ALA A 222 13.12 18.71 -14.53
CA ALA A 222 14.22 17.99 -15.17
C ALA A 222 15.57 18.08 -14.43
N SER A 223 15.78 19.11 -13.60
CA SER A 223 17.01 19.31 -12.81
C SER A 223 17.27 18.23 -11.76
N ALA A 224 16.27 17.42 -11.38
CA ALA A 224 16.46 16.35 -10.40
C ALA A 224 17.03 15.04 -10.99
N ARG A 225 17.25 14.98 -12.32
CA ARG A 225 17.84 13.81 -13.00
C ARG A 225 19.33 13.96 -13.30
N GLU A 226 19.86 15.18 -13.26
CA GLU A 226 21.27 15.47 -13.57
C GLU A 226 22.17 15.49 -12.33
N ALA A 227 21.61 15.27 -11.13
CA ALA A 227 22.33 15.29 -9.85
C ALA A 227 22.37 13.93 -9.13
N ALA A 228 22.08 12.83 -9.83
CA ALA A 228 22.16 11.46 -9.31
C ALA A 228 23.14 10.62 -10.13
#